data_AF-A0ABD5RFQ7-F1
#
_entry.id   AF-A0ABD5RFQ7-F1
#
_cell.length_a   1.000
_cell.length_b   1.000
_cell.length_c   1.000
_cell.angle_alpha   90.00
_cell.angle_beta   90.00
_cell.angle_gamma   90.00
#
_symmetry.space_group_name_H-M   'P 1'
#
loop_
_entity.id
_entity.type
_entity.pdbx_description
1 polymer ?
#
loop_
_entity_poly.entity_id
_entity_poly.type
_entity_poly.pdbx_seq_one_letter_code
_entity_poly.pdbx_strand_id
1 'polypeptide(L)'
;MRLPETRDLFERKLQFPVTRERVVDRVGERQLEAPNGSDTTVGSVLNRCTEGEFESADALYDSLVMHVEDGFVGRKNYDDRGGQRRADEDELSF
;
A
#
# COMPACT_ATOMS: atom_id res chain seq x y z
N MET A 1 9.09 0.71 5.78
CA MET A 1 8.92 1.28 4.42
C MET A 1 7.44 1.37 4.13
N ARG A 2 7.01 2.36 3.38
CA ARG A 2 5.63 2.52 2.93
C ARG A 2 5.30 1.50 1.84
N LEU A 3 4.01 1.16 1.76
CA LEU A 3 3.51 0.20 0.79
C LEU A 3 3.89 0.55 -0.66
N PRO A 4 3.77 1.80 -1.17
CA PRO A 4 4.16 2.11 -2.56
C PRO A 4 5.64 1.94 -2.87
N GLU A 5 6.52 1.99 -1.86
CA GLU A 5 7.97 1.83 -2.03
C GLU A 5 8.36 0.37 -2.33
N THR A 6 7.46 -0.59 -2.11
CA THR A 6 7.76 -2.01 -2.33
C THR A 6 7.93 -2.35 -3.80
N ARG A 7 7.28 -1.61 -4.71
CA ARG A 7 7.42 -1.80 -6.15
C ARG A 7 8.86 -1.61 -6.62
N ASP A 8 9.48 -0.48 -6.29
CA ASP A 8 10.91 -0.21 -6.59
C ASP A 8 11.82 -1.26 -5.94
N LEU A 9 11.51 -1.64 -4.69
CA LEU A 9 12.27 -2.68 -4.01
C LEU A 9 12.21 -4.01 -4.77
N PHE A 10 11.04 -4.42 -5.26
CA PHE A 10 10.85 -5.66 -6.00
C PHE A 10 11.62 -5.64 -7.32
N GLU A 11 11.52 -4.58 -8.10
CA GLU A 11 12.27 -4.40 -9.36
C GLU A 11 13.79 -4.49 -9.15
N ARG A 12 14.30 -3.96 -8.04
CA ARG A 12 15.73 -3.90 -7.77
C ARG A 12 16.30 -5.15 -7.10
N LYS A 13 15.48 -5.92 -6.39
CA LYS A 13 15.95 -7.04 -5.54
C LYS A 13 15.61 -8.41 -6.09
N LEU A 14 14.66 -8.49 -7.02
CA LEU A 14 14.15 -9.74 -7.58
C LEU A 14 14.40 -9.79 -9.08
N GLN A 15 14.45 -11.00 -9.62
CA GLN A 15 14.42 -11.25 -11.04
C GLN A 15 13.13 -12.02 -11.32
N PHE A 16 12.41 -11.60 -12.35
CA PHE A 16 11.10 -12.16 -12.69
C PHE A 16 11.21 -13.08 -13.91
N PRO A 17 10.40 -14.16 -13.98
CA PRO A 17 9.40 -14.56 -12.99
C PRO A 17 10.03 -15.06 -11.67
N VAL A 18 9.31 -14.90 -10.55
CA VAL A 18 9.79 -15.24 -9.21
C VAL A 18 8.73 -15.98 -8.39
N THR A 19 9.14 -17.04 -7.69
CA THR A 19 8.25 -17.77 -6.80
C THR A 19 8.05 -17.04 -5.47
N ARG A 20 6.87 -17.22 -4.86
CA ARG A 20 6.54 -16.63 -3.56
C ARG A 20 7.56 -16.97 -2.48
N GLU A 21 8.05 -18.21 -2.46
CA GLU A 21 9.08 -18.67 -1.52
C GLU A 21 10.37 -17.85 -1.67
N ARG A 22 10.80 -17.56 -2.90
CA ARG A 22 11.97 -16.74 -3.19
C ARG A 22 11.76 -15.28 -2.82
N VAL A 23 10.55 -14.75 -3.00
CA VAL A 23 10.20 -13.39 -2.53
C VAL A 23 10.30 -13.32 -1.01
N VAL A 24 9.71 -14.28 -0.30
CA VAL A 24 9.74 -14.33 1.18
C VAL A 24 11.16 -14.46 1.70
N ASP A 25 11.98 -15.33 1.10
CA ASP A 25 13.41 -15.48 1.45
C ASP A 25 14.19 -14.16 1.26
N ARG A 26 13.95 -13.46 0.14
CA ARG A 26 14.79 -12.31 -0.23
C ARG A 26 14.36 -10.99 0.42
N VAL A 27 13.06 -10.77 0.54
CA VAL A 27 12.48 -9.49 0.98
C VAL A 27 11.37 -9.66 2.01
N GLY A 28 11.04 -10.88 2.44
CA GLY A 28 9.92 -11.17 3.33
C GLY A 28 10.04 -10.51 4.71
N GLU A 29 11.26 -10.30 5.22
CA GLU A 29 11.50 -9.63 6.50
C GLU A 29 11.35 -8.09 6.44
N ARG A 30 11.11 -7.52 5.24
CA ARG A 30 10.93 -6.07 5.12
C ARG A 30 9.61 -5.65 5.77
N GLN A 31 9.74 -4.76 6.76
CA GLN A 31 8.61 -4.18 7.47
C GLN A 31 7.88 -3.15 6.60
N LEU A 32 6.56 -3.33 6.53
CA LEU A 32 5.60 -2.45 5.92
C LEU A 32 4.96 -1.59 7.00
N GLU A 33 5.09 -0.29 6.85
CA GLU A 33 4.58 0.69 7.81
C GLU A 33 3.13 1.04 7.46
N ALA A 34 2.22 0.70 8.36
CA ALA A 34 0.81 1.02 8.18
C ALA A 34 0.60 2.53 8.40
N PRO A 35 -0.09 3.24 7.50
CA PRO A 35 -0.50 4.62 7.75
C PRO A 35 -1.46 4.73 8.93
N ASN A 36 -2.29 3.71 9.16
CA ASN A 36 -3.16 3.60 10.33
C ASN A 36 -3.07 2.16 10.87
N GLY A 37 -3.04 1.94 12.18
CA GLY A 37 -2.97 0.57 12.73
C GLY A 37 -1.55 0.00 12.83
N SER A 38 -1.42 -1.32 12.68
CA SER A 38 -0.19 -2.05 13.01
C SER A 38 0.67 -2.35 11.78
N ASP A 39 1.97 -2.16 11.95
CA ASP A 39 2.97 -2.56 10.96
C ASP A 39 2.97 -4.08 10.76
N THR A 40 3.38 -4.52 9.57
CA THR A 40 3.49 -5.93 9.21
C THR A 40 4.75 -6.17 8.38
N THR A 41 4.92 -7.35 7.81
CA THR A 41 6.01 -7.66 6.89
C THR A 41 5.51 -8.13 5.53
N VAL A 42 6.33 -7.93 4.50
CA VAL A 42 6.05 -8.45 3.15
C VAL A 42 5.73 -9.95 3.20
N GLY A 43 6.51 -10.73 3.94
CA GLY A 43 6.32 -12.18 4.07
C GLY A 43 5.01 -12.55 4.75
N SER A 44 4.62 -11.82 5.80
CA SER A 44 3.35 -12.04 6.50
C SER A 44 2.14 -11.82 5.59
N VAL A 45 2.19 -10.78 4.75
CA VAL A 45 1.14 -10.50 3.77
C VAL A 45 1.10 -11.58 2.69
N LEU A 46 2.25 -11.93 2.12
CA LEU A 46 2.33 -12.93 1.05
C LEU A 46 1.99 -14.35 1.53
N ASN A 47 2.14 -14.67 2.81
CA ASN A 47 1.68 -15.94 3.34
C ASN A 47 0.16 -16.13 3.26
N ARG A 48 -0.61 -15.04 3.12
CA ARG A 48 -2.06 -15.08 2.90
C ARG A 48 -2.43 -15.22 1.43
N CYS A 49 -1.48 -15.00 0.53
CA CYS A 49 -1.68 -15.04 -0.91
C CYS A 49 -1.65 -16.49 -1.43
N THR A 50 -2.57 -16.82 -2.33
CA THR A 50 -2.64 -18.13 -3.00
C THR A 50 -1.73 -18.24 -4.22
N GLU A 51 -1.32 -17.13 -4.83
CA GLU A 51 -0.38 -17.15 -5.95
C GLU A 51 0.97 -17.74 -5.55
N GLY A 52 1.46 -18.68 -6.35
CA GLY A 52 2.76 -19.32 -6.14
C GLY A 52 3.93 -18.63 -6.84
N GLU A 53 3.65 -17.87 -7.90
CA GLU A 53 4.64 -17.23 -8.76
C GLU A 53 4.10 -15.89 -9.29
N PHE A 54 5.01 -14.95 -9.53
CA PHE A 54 4.71 -13.62 -10.02
C PHE A 54 5.54 -13.32 -11.26
N GLU A 55 4.88 -12.85 -12.32
CA GLU A 55 5.48 -12.55 -13.63
C GLU A 55 6.24 -11.22 -13.66
N SER A 56 5.94 -10.30 -12.75
CA SER A 56 6.53 -8.97 -12.71
C SER A 56 6.46 -8.36 -11.31
N ALA A 57 7.23 -7.29 -11.09
CA ALA A 57 7.14 -6.50 -9.87
C ALA A 57 5.74 -5.91 -9.65
N ASP A 58 5.06 -5.57 -10.75
CA ASP A 58 3.68 -5.05 -10.74
C ASP A 58 2.70 -6.11 -10.28
N ALA A 59 2.77 -7.32 -10.83
CA ALA A 59 1.91 -8.43 -10.41
C ALA A 59 2.12 -8.77 -8.92
N LEU A 60 3.37 -8.78 -8.45
CA LEU A 60 3.68 -8.99 -7.05
C LEU A 60 3.17 -7.85 -6.15
N TYR A 61 3.32 -6.59 -6.60
CA TYR A 61 2.81 -5.42 -5.89
C TYR A 61 1.28 -5.46 -5.78
N ASP A 62 0.58 -5.78 -6.86
CA ASP A 62 -0.87 -5.87 -6.88
C ASP A 62 -1.37 -6.94 -5.92
N SER A 63 -0.79 -8.15 -5.94
CA SER A 63 -1.12 -9.19 -4.96
C SER A 63 -0.82 -8.75 -3.52
N LEU A 64 0.26 -8.00 -3.28
CA LEU A 64 0.55 -7.46 -1.96
C LEU A 64 -0.54 -6.48 -1.49
N VAL A 65 -0.93 -5.52 -2.34
CA VAL A 65 -1.97 -4.52 -2.05
C VAL A 65 -3.34 -5.17 -1.81
N MET A 66 -3.65 -6.27 -2.51
CA MET A 66 -4.92 -6.98 -2.30
C MET A 66 -4.99 -7.70 -0.94
N HIS A 67 -3.85 -8.02 -0.31
CA HIS A 67 -3.79 -8.85 0.89
C HIS A 67 -3.32 -8.10 2.15
N VAL A 68 -3.02 -6.81 2.07
CA VAL A 68 -2.73 -5.99 3.27
C VAL A 68 -4.00 -5.77 4.11
N GLU A 69 -3.81 -5.52 5.39
CA GLU A 69 -4.91 -5.27 6.33
C GLU A 69 -5.47 -3.85 6.18
N ASP A 70 -6.64 -3.61 6.77
CA ASP A 70 -7.38 -2.34 6.65
C ASP A 70 -6.56 -1.11 7.07
N GLY A 71 -5.57 -1.31 7.93
CA GLY A 71 -4.64 -0.27 8.34
C GLY A 71 -3.78 0.32 7.22
N PHE A 72 -3.60 -0.43 6.13
CA PHE A 72 -2.90 0.00 4.92
C PHE A 72 -3.79 0.76 3.94
N VAL A 73 -5.12 0.64 4.11
CA VAL A 73 -6.07 1.50 3.42
C VAL A 73 -5.98 2.87 4.09
N GLY A 74 -5.80 3.92 3.27
CA GLY A 74 -5.81 5.30 3.77
C GLY A 74 -7.11 5.65 4.50
N ARG A 75 -7.27 6.91 4.92
CA ARG A 75 -8.49 7.33 5.64
C ARG A 75 -9.76 6.89 4.90
N LYS A 76 -10.47 5.92 5.47
CA LYS A 76 -11.87 5.66 5.11
C LYS A 76 -12.67 6.89 5.49
N ASN A 77 -13.50 7.39 4.56
CA ASN A 77 -14.23 8.67 4.63
C ASN A 77 -13.38 9.92 4.36
N TYR A 78 -12.73 9.97 3.20
CA TYR A 78 -12.39 11.29 2.66
C TYR A 78 -13.72 12.04 2.39
N ASP A 79 -14.05 13.02 3.24
CA ASP A 79 -15.00 14.08 2.92
C ASP A 79 -14.25 15.19 2.19
N ASP A 80 -14.13 15.07 0.87
CA ASP A 80 -13.40 16.03 0.00
C ASP A 80 -14.31 17.21 -0.39
N ARG A 81 -15.49 17.29 0.22
CA ARG A 81 -16.34 18.48 0.14
C ARG A 81 -15.81 19.47 1.15
N GLY A 82 -14.86 20.26 0.66
CA GLY A 82 -14.13 21.28 1.38
C GLY A 82 -15.00 22.06 2.36
N GLY A 83 -14.37 22.44 3.49
CA GLY A 83 -14.93 23.45 4.35
C GLY A 83 -15.28 24.69 3.52
N GLN A 84 -16.57 24.88 3.25
CA GLN A 84 -17.11 26.19 2.94
C GLN A 84 -16.77 27.05 4.15
N ARG A 85 -15.66 27.78 4.07
CA ARG A 85 -15.54 29.02 4.83
C ARG A 85 -16.75 29.83 4.38
N ARG A 86 -17.74 30.01 5.28
CA ARG A 86 -18.70 31.09 5.14
C ARG A 86 -17.88 32.36 4.97
N ALA A 87 -17.89 32.90 3.76
CA ALA A 87 -17.31 34.18 3.41
C ALA A 87 -18.39 34.89 2.60
N ASP A 88 -19.48 35.27 3.27
CA ASP A 88 -20.55 36.08 2.69
C ASP A 88 -21.31 36.89 3.75
N GLU A 89 -20.58 37.57 4.64
CA GLU A 89 -21.13 38.73 5.35
C GLU A 89 -20.15 39.91 5.20
N ASP A 90 -19.85 40.28 3.94
CA ASP A 90 -19.36 41.62 3.61
C ASP A 90 -20.53 42.39 2.98
N GLU A 91 -21.02 43.36 3.75
CA GLU A 91 -22.13 44.26 3.48
C GLU A 91 -22.02 44.95 2.11
N LEU A 92 -22.91 44.61 1.18
CA LEU A 92 -23.27 45.49 0.06
C LEU A 92 -24.23 46.57 0.58
N SER A 93 -23.70 47.75 0.93
CA SER A 93 -24.52 48.97 1.02
C SER A 93 -24.85 49.49 -0.38
N PHE A 94 -26.15 49.73 -0.60
CA PHE A 94 -26.77 50.28 -1.81
C PHE A 94 -26.55 51.79 -1.95
#